data_AF-A0A852B845-F1
#
_entry.id   AF-A0A852B845-F1
#
_cell.length_a   1.000
_cell.length_b   1.000
_cell.length_c   1.000
_cell.angle_alpha   90.00
_cell.angle_beta   90.00
_cell.angle_gamma   90.00
#
_symmetry.space_group_name_H-M   'P 1'
#
loop_
_entity.id
_entity.type
_entity.pdbx_description
1 polymer ?
#
loop_
_entity_poly.entity_id
_entity_poly.type
_entity_poly.pdbx_seq_one_letter_code
_entity_poly.pdbx_strand_id
1 'polypeptide(L)'
;QLLCEDVNVERFFPVLYPKASQLIVAFDEHVISNNFKFGVIYQKPGQTTEEEVFSNTVESQGFLEFLDFLGDKIQLQDFRGFRGGLDVTRGQTGTESVYTNFRGKEIMFHVSTKLPFTEGDSQQLQRKRHIGNDIVAIIFQDESTPFVPDMIASNFLHAYVVVQLTHSATGDTLYKVSVTARDDVPFFGPPLPNPAIFKKSAEFREFLLVKLINAEYSCYRAEKFAKLEERTRSALLESLFEELQLRSRSMMGLPVGEDDKIENGSGGFLENFK
;
A
#
# COMPACT_ATOMS: atom_id res chain seq x y z
N GLN A 1 30.03 23.00 9.47
CA GLN A 1 29.31 21.71 9.41
C GLN A 1 28.47 21.74 8.14
N LEU A 2 28.55 20.75 7.24
CA LEU A 2 28.12 20.92 5.84
C LEU A 2 26.77 20.27 5.48
N LEU A 3 26.17 19.45 6.35
CA LEU A 3 24.96 18.65 6.01
C LEU A 3 23.80 18.80 6.99
N CYS A 4 24.06 18.99 8.29
CA CYS A 4 23.05 19.25 9.31
C CYS A 4 23.65 20.22 10.33
N GLU A 5 23.09 21.43 10.41
CA GLU A 5 23.60 22.52 11.25
C GLU A 5 23.31 22.28 12.74
N ASP A 6 22.29 21.47 13.05
CA ASP A 6 21.85 21.18 14.42
C ASP A 6 22.72 20.13 15.13
N VAL A 7 23.64 19.47 14.42
CA VAL A 7 24.49 18.43 15.01
C VAL A 7 25.50 19.07 15.95
N ASN A 8 25.33 18.90 17.26
CA ASN A 8 26.24 19.41 18.27
C ASN A 8 26.90 18.27 19.06
N VAL A 9 28.01 17.75 18.56
CA VAL A 9 28.79 16.67 19.18
C VAL A 9 30.27 16.99 19.18
N GLU A 10 31.00 16.54 20.21
CA GLU A 10 32.45 16.78 20.31
C GLU A 10 33.27 15.95 19.30
N ARG A 11 32.80 14.73 18.99
CA ARG A 11 33.48 13.79 18.08
C ARG A 11 32.54 12.72 17.53
N PHE A 12 32.95 12.09 16.45
CA PHE A 12 32.37 10.86 15.91
C PHE A 12 33.28 9.66 16.17
N PHE A 13 32.71 8.46 16.18
CA PHE A 13 33.45 7.21 16.32
C PHE A 13 33.47 6.44 15.00
N PRO A 14 34.60 5.83 14.62
CA PRO A 14 34.68 5.04 13.40
C PRO A 14 33.87 3.75 13.54
N VAL A 15 33.11 3.41 12.51
CA VAL A 15 32.46 2.10 12.39
C VAL A 15 33.47 1.12 11.80
N LEU A 16 33.83 0.10 12.59
CA LEU A 16 34.90 -0.86 12.26
C LEU A 16 34.36 -2.24 11.89
N TYR A 17 33.06 -2.47 12.04
CA TYR A 17 32.43 -3.74 11.75
C TYR A 17 32.40 -4.02 10.21
N PRO A 18 33.01 -5.11 9.70
CA PRO A 18 33.12 -5.35 8.26
C PRO A 18 31.79 -5.52 7.53
N LYS A 19 30.71 -5.95 8.22
CA LYS A 19 29.36 -6.04 7.62
C LYS A 19 28.49 -4.81 7.90
N ALA A 20 29.06 -3.73 8.45
CA ALA A 20 28.29 -2.52 8.77
C ALA A 20 27.55 -1.95 7.55
N SER A 21 28.19 -1.92 6.38
CA SER A 21 27.57 -1.41 5.17
C SER A 21 26.30 -2.17 4.79
N GLN A 22 26.24 -3.48 5.02
CA GLN A 22 25.05 -4.29 4.76
C GLN A 22 23.89 -3.93 5.70
N LEU A 23 24.20 -3.69 6.98
CA LEU A 23 23.20 -3.26 7.97
C LEU A 23 22.70 -1.83 7.69
N ILE A 24 23.59 -0.93 7.30
CA ILE A 24 23.24 0.45 6.95
C ILE A 24 22.35 0.48 5.69
N VAL A 25 22.68 -0.31 4.66
CA VAL A 25 21.83 -0.41 3.47
C VAL A 25 20.46 -0.99 3.80
N ALA A 26 20.40 -2.07 4.60
CA ALA A 26 19.13 -2.64 5.05
C ALA A 26 18.28 -1.63 5.84
N PHE A 27 18.93 -0.80 6.68
CA PHE A 27 18.26 0.32 7.31
C PHE A 27 17.81 1.36 6.30
N ASP A 28 18.63 1.84 5.36
CA ASP A 28 18.18 2.88 4.42
C ASP A 28 17.03 2.41 3.51
N GLU A 29 17.02 1.13 3.13
CA GLU A 29 16.03 0.54 2.24
C GLU A 29 14.73 0.10 2.94
N HIS A 30 14.63 0.18 4.29
CA HIS A 30 13.44 -0.29 5.02
C HIS A 30 12.13 0.41 4.61
N VAL A 31 12.23 1.62 4.06
CA VAL A 31 11.09 2.41 3.58
C VAL A 31 10.68 2.07 2.14
N ILE A 32 11.51 1.32 1.41
CA ILE A 32 11.26 0.97 0.01
C ILE A 32 10.30 -0.21 -0.04
N SER A 33 9.02 0.05 -0.30
CA SER A 33 8.08 -1.03 -0.62
C SER A 33 8.09 -1.38 -2.11
N ASN A 34 8.27 -2.67 -2.39
CA ASN A 34 8.02 -3.26 -3.72
C ASN A 34 6.64 -3.92 -3.82
N ASN A 35 5.88 -3.94 -2.72
CA ASN A 35 4.61 -4.64 -2.61
C ASN A 35 3.51 -3.65 -2.25
N PHE A 36 2.44 -3.63 -3.04
CA PHE A 36 1.32 -2.73 -2.83
C PHE A 36 0.02 -3.51 -2.76
N LYS A 37 -0.92 -2.99 -1.97
CA LYS A 37 -2.28 -3.52 -1.86
C LYS A 37 -3.28 -2.38 -1.95
N PHE A 38 -4.26 -2.53 -2.84
CA PHE A 38 -5.25 -1.51 -3.10
C PHE A 38 -6.65 -2.09 -3.04
N GLY A 39 -7.56 -1.37 -2.38
CA GLY A 39 -8.97 -1.70 -2.40
C GLY A 39 -9.57 -1.47 -3.78
N VAL A 40 -10.53 -2.30 -4.19
CA VAL A 40 -11.38 -2.03 -5.35
C VAL A 40 -12.83 -2.21 -4.93
N ILE A 41 -13.58 -1.12 -4.93
CA ILE A 41 -14.97 -1.08 -4.45
C ILE A 41 -15.87 -0.76 -5.64
N TYR A 42 -16.84 -1.62 -5.88
CA TYR A 42 -17.88 -1.38 -6.87
C TYR A 42 -19.03 -0.59 -6.23
N GLN A 43 -19.34 0.59 -6.77
CA GLN A 43 -20.44 1.45 -6.35
C GLN A 43 -21.51 1.51 -7.44
N LYS A 44 -22.69 0.98 -7.14
CA LYS A 44 -23.86 0.99 -8.02
C LYS A 44 -24.56 2.36 -7.99
N PRO A 45 -25.38 2.67 -9.01
CA PRO A 45 -26.14 3.92 -9.04
C PRO A 45 -26.96 4.11 -7.77
N GLY A 46 -26.83 5.29 -7.16
CA GLY A 46 -27.58 5.69 -5.97
C GLY A 46 -27.06 5.17 -4.62
N GLN A 47 -26.05 4.30 -4.59
CA GLN A 47 -25.45 3.84 -3.33
C GLN A 47 -24.63 4.96 -2.67
N THR A 48 -24.91 5.23 -1.40
CA THR A 48 -24.30 6.35 -0.65
C THR A 48 -23.82 5.95 0.74
N THR A 49 -23.97 4.68 1.12
CA THR A 49 -23.54 4.17 2.43
C THR A 49 -22.50 3.07 2.30
N GLU A 50 -21.68 2.91 3.35
CA GLU A 50 -20.68 1.85 3.46
C GLU A 50 -21.29 0.45 3.29
N GLU A 51 -22.42 0.20 3.96
CA GLU A 51 -23.16 -1.07 3.92
C GLU A 51 -23.57 -1.44 2.50
N GLU A 52 -24.12 -0.48 1.74
CA GLU A 52 -24.57 -0.71 0.36
C GLU A 52 -23.42 -1.14 -0.57
N VAL A 53 -22.29 -0.44 -0.52
CA VAL A 53 -21.17 -0.69 -1.43
C VAL A 53 -20.43 -1.99 -1.10
N PHE A 54 -20.27 -2.33 0.18
CA PHE A 54 -19.64 -3.59 0.57
C PHE A 54 -20.58 -4.78 0.45
N SER A 55 -21.90 -4.60 0.37
CA SER A 55 -22.86 -5.69 0.19
C SER A 55 -23.03 -6.14 -1.27
N ASN A 56 -22.36 -5.49 -2.23
CA ASN A 56 -22.45 -5.85 -3.64
C ASN A 56 -21.84 -7.24 -3.93
N THR A 57 -22.65 -8.16 -4.45
CA THR A 57 -22.23 -9.52 -4.85
C THR A 57 -22.28 -9.76 -6.36
N VAL A 58 -23.02 -8.92 -7.09
CA VAL A 58 -23.18 -9.01 -8.54
C VAL A 58 -22.29 -7.97 -9.21
N GLU A 59 -21.45 -8.42 -10.13
CA GLU A 59 -20.53 -7.61 -10.93
C GLU A 59 -21.21 -7.19 -12.25
N SER A 60 -21.08 -5.92 -12.67
CA SER A 60 -21.52 -5.50 -14.00
C SER A 60 -20.51 -5.94 -15.06
N GLN A 61 -20.94 -5.96 -16.32
CA GLN A 61 -20.04 -6.21 -17.46
C GLN A 61 -18.92 -5.16 -17.52
N GLY A 62 -19.26 -3.89 -17.28
CA GLY A 62 -18.28 -2.81 -17.26
C GLY A 62 -17.24 -2.96 -16.14
N PHE A 63 -17.67 -3.42 -14.96
CA PHE A 63 -16.78 -3.70 -13.85
C PHE A 63 -15.86 -4.89 -14.13
N LEU A 64 -16.38 -5.99 -14.69
CA LEU A 64 -15.60 -7.13 -15.12
C LEU A 64 -14.51 -6.72 -16.14
N GLU A 65 -14.89 -5.96 -17.17
CA GLU A 65 -13.95 -5.48 -18.18
C GLU A 65 -12.89 -4.53 -17.64
N PHE A 66 -13.21 -3.79 -16.57
CA PHE A 66 -12.27 -2.94 -15.85
C PHE A 66 -11.31 -3.77 -14.99
N LEU A 67 -11.79 -4.82 -14.31
CA LEU A 67 -10.94 -5.72 -13.52
C LEU A 67 -9.92 -6.44 -14.41
N ASP A 68 -10.35 -6.96 -15.56
CA ASP A 68 -9.46 -7.59 -16.56
C ASP A 68 -8.46 -6.58 -17.16
N PHE A 69 -8.83 -5.31 -17.21
CA PHE A 69 -7.93 -4.22 -17.63
C PHE A 69 -6.90 -3.87 -16.56
N LEU A 70 -7.28 -3.95 -15.29
CA LEU A 70 -6.46 -3.54 -14.15
C LEU A 70 -5.28 -4.51 -13.95
N GLY A 71 -5.52 -5.82 -14.04
CA GLY A 71 -4.49 -6.84 -13.89
C GLY A 71 -4.99 -8.23 -14.25
N ASP A 72 -4.16 -9.22 -13.95
CA ASP A 72 -4.43 -10.62 -14.18
C ASP A 72 -5.36 -11.17 -13.08
N LYS A 73 -6.41 -11.87 -13.50
CA LYS A 73 -7.22 -12.66 -12.58
C LYS A 73 -6.43 -13.90 -12.15
N ILE A 74 -6.25 -14.07 -10.84
CA ILE A 74 -5.46 -15.14 -10.24
C ILE A 74 -6.32 -15.99 -9.31
N GLN A 75 -6.05 -17.30 -9.24
CA GLN A 75 -6.58 -18.15 -8.17
C GLN A 75 -5.73 -17.95 -6.92
N LEU A 76 -6.37 -17.81 -5.76
CA LEU A 76 -5.69 -17.59 -4.50
C LEU A 76 -5.05 -18.87 -3.96
N GLN A 77 -5.67 -20.03 -4.20
CA GLN A 77 -5.10 -21.31 -3.78
C GLN A 77 -3.71 -21.51 -4.39
N ASP A 78 -2.72 -21.73 -3.53
CA ASP A 78 -1.31 -21.95 -3.88
C ASP A 78 -0.65 -20.80 -4.68
N PHE A 79 -1.23 -19.60 -4.65
CA PHE A 79 -0.64 -18.41 -5.28
C PHE A 79 0.72 -18.08 -4.65
N ARG A 80 1.72 -17.83 -5.49
CA ARG A 80 3.13 -17.66 -5.07
C ARG A 80 3.64 -16.22 -5.07
N GLY A 81 2.86 -15.27 -5.59
CA GLY A 81 3.21 -13.86 -5.56
C GLY A 81 2.84 -13.18 -4.24
N PHE A 82 3.01 -11.87 -4.18
CA PHE A 82 2.59 -11.06 -3.04
C PHE A 82 1.07 -11.20 -2.78
N ARG A 83 0.71 -11.79 -1.64
CA ARG A 83 -0.68 -12.13 -1.29
C ARG A 83 -1.52 -10.98 -0.74
N GLY A 84 -0.94 -9.82 -0.41
CA GLY A 84 -1.69 -8.67 0.14
C GLY A 84 -2.38 -8.87 1.49
N GLY A 85 -2.23 -10.03 2.14
CA GLY A 85 -3.00 -10.42 3.34
C GLY A 85 -4.17 -11.38 3.06
N LEU A 86 -4.39 -11.74 1.80
CA LEU A 86 -5.34 -12.78 1.40
C LEU A 86 -4.84 -14.18 1.76
N ASP A 87 -5.78 -15.09 2.01
CA ASP A 87 -5.53 -16.48 2.31
C ASP A 87 -5.32 -17.29 1.03
N VAL A 88 -4.12 -17.85 0.90
CA VAL A 88 -3.71 -18.69 -0.24
C VAL A 88 -3.75 -20.19 0.07
N THR A 89 -4.22 -20.56 1.27
CA THR A 89 -4.13 -21.94 1.80
C THR A 89 -5.47 -22.58 2.14
N ARG A 90 -6.43 -21.82 2.69
CA ARG A 90 -7.70 -22.37 3.19
C ARG A 90 -8.94 -21.74 2.54
N GLY A 91 -8.76 -20.84 1.57
CA GLY A 91 -9.85 -20.20 0.83
C GLY A 91 -10.72 -19.25 1.67
N GLN A 92 -10.23 -18.74 2.80
CA GLN A 92 -11.02 -17.89 3.71
C GLN A 92 -11.27 -16.47 3.22
N THR A 93 -10.61 -16.06 2.12
CA THR A 93 -10.71 -14.69 1.58
C THR A 93 -11.16 -14.70 0.13
N GLY A 94 -11.98 -15.69 -0.25
CA GLY A 94 -12.40 -15.91 -1.63
C GLY A 94 -11.49 -16.89 -2.36
N THR A 95 -11.84 -17.19 -3.60
CA THR A 95 -11.13 -18.15 -4.46
C THR A 95 -10.21 -17.47 -5.46
N GLU A 96 -10.51 -16.24 -5.85
CA GLU A 96 -9.78 -15.47 -6.86
C GLU A 96 -9.60 -14.01 -6.45
N SER A 97 -8.62 -13.35 -7.07
CA SER A 97 -8.46 -11.90 -7.01
C SER A 97 -7.87 -11.35 -8.31
N VAL A 98 -7.58 -10.06 -8.35
CA VAL A 98 -6.82 -9.39 -9.42
C VAL A 98 -5.45 -9.02 -8.89
N TYR A 99 -4.41 -9.27 -9.69
CA TYR A 99 -3.02 -9.04 -9.35
C TYR A 99 -2.25 -8.52 -10.58
N THR A 100 -1.20 -7.74 -10.37
CA THR A 100 -0.24 -7.45 -11.46
C THR A 100 1.17 -7.26 -10.94
N ASN A 101 2.15 -7.61 -11.77
CA ASN A 101 3.50 -7.08 -11.64
C ASN A 101 3.63 -5.82 -12.49
N PHE A 102 4.02 -4.70 -11.88
CA PHE A 102 4.19 -3.42 -12.56
C PHE A 102 5.56 -2.83 -12.24
N ARG A 103 6.47 -2.82 -13.22
CA ARG A 103 7.85 -2.29 -13.07
C ARG A 103 8.60 -2.93 -11.88
N GLY A 104 8.45 -4.24 -11.70
CA GLY A 104 9.07 -4.97 -10.59
C GLY A 104 8.35 -4.83 -9.25
N LYS A 105 7.22 -4.11 -9.20
CA LYS A 105 6.35 -4.00 -8.01
C LYS A 105 5.20 -4.97 -8.13
N GLU A 106 4.96 -5.75 -7.08
CA GLU A 106 3.81 -6.64 -7.02
C GLU A 106 2.61 -5.89 -6.43
N ILE A 107 1.47 -5.94 -7.11
CA ILE A 107 0.25 -5.24 -6.69
C ILE A 107 -0.88 -6.26 -6.54
N MET A 108 -1.39 -6.40 -5.32
CA MET A 108 -2.57 -7.20 -5.02
C MET A 108 -3.79 -6.28 -4.88
N PHE A 109 -4.89 -6.60 -5.56
CA PHE A 109 -6.13 -5.86 -5.39
C PHE A 109 -7.07 -6.58 -4.42
N HIS A 110 -7.66 -5.85 -3.50
CA HIS A 110 -8.74 -6.34 -2.64
C HIS A 110 -10.08 -5.98 -3.28
N VAL A 111 -10.56 -6.85 -4.16
CA VAL A 111 -11.79 -6.62 -4.92
C VAL A 111 -13.01 -6.97 -4.06
N SER A 112 -13.86 -5.99 -3.75
CA SER A 112 -14.96 -6.15 -2.78
C SER A 112 -15.90 -7.31 -3.14
N THR A 113 -16.21 -7.50 -4.41
CA THR A 113 -17.10 -8.55 -4.92
C THR A 113 -16.46 -9.95 -4.91
N LYS A 114 -15.11 -10.04 -4.88
CA LYS A 114 -14.36 -11.31 -4.84
C LYS A 114 -14.02 -11.76 -3.43
N LEU A 115 -14.12 -10.85 -2.46
CA LEU A 115 -14.04 -11.17 -1.05
C LEU A 115 -15.36 -11.82 -0.56
N PRO A 116 -15.31 -12.71 0.45
CA PRO A 116 -16.49 -13.41 0.94
C PRO A 116 -17.59 -12.45 1.37
N PHE A 117 -18.82 -12.78 1.00
CA PHE A 117 -20.02 -12.11 1.50
C PHE A 117 -20.54 -12.87 2.71
N THR A 118 -20.92 -12.14 3.76
CA THR A 118 -21.50 -12.72 4.98
C THR A 118 -22.95 -12.30 5.10
N GLU A 119 -23.88 -13.25 4.97
CA GLU A 119 -25.31 -12.96 5.14
C GLU A 119 -25.61 -12.51 6.59
N GLY A 120 -26.41 -11.46 6.75
CA GLY A 120 -26.76 -10.88 8.05
C GLY A 120 -25.71 -9.95 8.68
N ASP A 121 -24.53 -9.78 8.07
CA ASP A 121 -23.52 -8.82 8.51
C ASP A 121 -23.59 -7.54 7.68
N SER A 122 -24.35 -6.54 8.13
CA SER A 122 -24.48 -5.25 7.43
C SER A 122 -23.15 -4.51 7.24
N GLN A 123 -22.16 -4.76 8.11
CA GLN A 123 -20.85 -4.13 8.02
C GLN A 123 -19.88 -4.88 7.10
N GLN A 124 -20.25 -6.09 6.64
CA GLN A 124 -19.42 -6.97 5.80
C GLN A 124 -17.95 -7.00 6.27
N LEU A 125 -17.75 -7.33 7.56
CA LEU A 125 -16.46 -7.23 8.24
C LEU A 125 -15.34 -8.01 7.53
N GLN A 126 -15.69 -9.12 6.86
CA GLN A 126 -14.74 -9.92 6.07
C GLN A 126 -14.15 -9.18 4.87
N ARG A 127 -14.91 -8.24 4.29
CA ARG A 127 -14.49 -7.36 3.20
C ARG A 127 -13.78 -6.14 3.75
N LYS A 128 -14.39 -5.50 4.75
CA LYS A 128 -13.89 -4.29 5.41
C LYS A 128 -12.53 -4.49 6.09
N ARG A 129 -12.26 -5.66 6.68
CA ARG A 129 -10.95 -5.95 7.32
C ARG A 129 -9.78 -5.92 6.34
N HIS A 130 -10.03 -6.13 5.05
CA HIS A 130 -8.99 -6.07 4.00
C HIS A 130 -8.95 -4.67 3.41
N ILE A 131 -10.05 -4.26 2.76
CA ILE A 131 -10.14 -2.97 2.06
C ILE A 131 -10.01 -1.79 3.02
N GLY A 132 -10.63 -1.86 4.19
CA GLY A 132 -10.55 -0.82 5.21
C GLY A 132 -9.19 -0.72 5.89
N ASN A 133 -8.27 -1.66 5.66
CA ASN A 133 -6.88 -1.62 6.11
C ASN A 133 -5.90 -1.31 4.96
N ASP A 134 -6.41 -1.04 3.75
CA ASP A 134 -5.61 -0.46 2.68
C ASP A 134 -5.48 1.04 2.87
N ILE A 135 -4.45 1.63 2.25
CA ILE A 135 -4.20 3.08 2.29
C ILE A 135 -4.94 3.79 1.16
N VAL A 136 -4.99 3.13 -0.01
CA VAL A 136 -5.59 3.66 -1.24
C VAL A 136 -6.62 2.67 -1.78
N ALA A 137 -7.75 3.19 -2.28
CA ALA A 137 -8.76 2.37 -2.95
C ALA A 137 -9.23 2.98 -4.28
N ILE A 138 -9.60 2.12 -5.21
CA ILE A 138 -10.36 2.46 -6.42
C ILE A 138 -11.84 2.36 -6.09
N ILE A 139 -12.61 3.38 -6.49
CA ILE A 139 -14.07 3.32 -6.53
C ILE A 139 -14.48 3.20 -7.99
N PHE A 140 -15.06 2.07 -8.38
CA PHE A 140 -15.57 1.88 -9.73
C PHE A 140 -17.07 2.17 -9.78
N GLN A 141 -17.51 2.92 -10.80
CA GLN A 141 -18.89 3.32 -11.00
C GLN A 141 -19.33 3.07 -12.44
N ASP A 142 -20.45 2.37 -12.65
CA ASP A 142 -21.06 2.29 -13.99
C ASP A 142 -21.71 3.61 -14.41
N GLU A 143 -22.29 4.33 -13.44
CA GLU A 143 -22.95 5.62 -13.65
C GLU A 143 -22.48 6.64 -12.63
N SER A 144 -22.61 7.92 -12.98
CA SER A 144 -22.24 9.04 -12.12
C SER A 144 -22.95 8.96 -10.77
N THR A 145 -22.19 8.62 -9.73
CA THR A 145 -22.70 8.51 -8.36
C THR A 145 -21.81 9.36 -7.44
N PRO A 146 -22.36 10.21 -6.57
CA PRO A 146 -21.55 10.96 -5.62
C PRO A 146 -20.75 10.01 -4.72
N PHE A 147 -19.47 10.34 -4.52
CA PHE A 147 -18.60 9.64 -3.58
C PHE A 147 -17.79 10.68 -2.80
N VAL A 148 -17.73 10.52 -1.48
CA VAL A 148 -16.85 11.28 -0.59
C VAL A 148 -16.12 10.33 0.36
N PRO A 149 -14.88 10.63 0.77
CA PRO A 149 -14.09 9.77 1.66
C PRO A 149 -14.82 9.32 2.94
N ASP A 150 -15.65 10.19 3.51
CA ASP A 150 -16.38 9.96 4.76
C ASP A 150 -17.45 8.86 4.65
N MET A 151 -17.81 8.45 3.43
CA MET A 151 -18.72 7.32 3.20
C MET A 151 -18.17 5.99 3.72
N ILE A 152 -16.84 5.86 3.84
CA ILE A 152 -16.19 4.63 4.30
C ILE A 152 -15.42 4.94 5.58
N ALA A 153 -15.87 4.33 6.68
CA ALA A 153 -15.29 4.54 8.00
C ALA A 153 -14.02 3.68 8.13
N SER A 154 -12.88 4.27 7.81
CA SER A 154 -11.56 3.65 7.94
C SER A 154 -10.54 4.55 8.60
N ASN A 155 -9.65 3.92 9.35
CA ASN A 155 -8.47 4.53 9.94
C ASN A 155 -7.26 4.58 9.00
N PHE A 156 -7.30 3.84 7.89
CA PHE A 156 -6.18 3.62 6.98
C PHE A 156 -6.44 4.19 5.58
N LEU A 157 -7.66 4.15 5.07
CA LEU A 157 -7.98 4.72 3.76
C LEU A 157 -7.85 6.25 3.80
N HIS A 158 -6.91 6.77 3.02
CA HIS A 158 -6.60 8.21 2.95
C HIS A 158 -6.73 8.79 1.55
N ALA A 159 -6.68 7.97 0.50
CA ALA A 159 -6.87 8.41 -0.88
C ALA A 159 -7.73 7.44 -1.69
N TYR A 160 -8.52 8.01 -2.60
CA TYR A 160 -9.44 7.28 -3.47
C TYR A 160 -9.28 7.77 -4.91
N VAL A 161 -9.20 6.81 -5.84
CA VAL A 161 -9.28 7.07 -7.27
C VAL A 161 -10.63 6.57 -7.77
N VAL A 162 -11.51 7.50 -8.15
CA VAL A 162 -12.83 7.16 -8.68
C VAL A 162 -12.71 6.98 -10.19
N VAL A 163 -13.13 5.81 -10.68
CA VAL A 163 -13.14 5.45 -12.10
C VAL A 163 -14.60 5.21 -12.50
N GLN A 164 -15.15 6.14 -13.26
CA GLN A 164 -16.54 6.11 -13.69
C GLN A 164 -16.63 5.82 -15.19
N LEU A 165 -17.48 4.89 -15.60
CA LEU A 165 -17.79 4.71 -17.00
C LEU A 165 -18.53 5.92 -17.57
N THR A 166 -18.21 6.22 -18.82
CA THR A 166 -18.92 7.18 -19.64
C THR A 166 -18.82 6.75 -21.11
N HIS A 167 -19.62 7.33 -21.98
CA HIS A 167 -19.64 6.98 -23.39
C HIS A 167 -19.38 8.21 -24.25
N SER A 168 -18.61 8.03 -25.31
CA SER A 168 -18.47 9.06 -26.34
C SER A 168 -19.79 9.27 -27.08
N ALA A 169 -19.91 10.36 -27.84
CA ALA A 169 -21.04 10.58 -28.73
C ALA A 169 -21.20 9.46 -29.79
N THR A 170 -20.12 8.71 -30.08
CA THR A 170 -20.10 7.57 -31.00
C THR A 170 -20.34 6.23 -30.31
N GLY A 171 -20.55 6.20 -28.99
CA GLY A 171 -20.84 5.00 -28.20
C GLY A 171 -19.60 4.28 -27.64
N ASP A 172 -18.40 4.81 -27.85
CA ASP A 172 -17.17 4.21 -27.31
C ASP A 172 -17.14 4.30 -25.79
N THR A 173 -16.77 3.21 -25.12
CA THR A 173 -16.56 3.19 -23.67
C THR A 173 -15.34 4.03 -23.29
N LEU A 174 -15.55 4.98 -22.38
CA LEU A 174 -14.55 5.89 -21.83
C LEU A 174 -14.57 5.79 -20.30
N TYR A 175 -13.46 6.16 -19.67
CA TYR A 175 -13.28 6.17 -18.22
C TYR A 175 -13.03 7.60 -17.76
N LYS A 176 -13.98 8.17 -17.05
CA LYS A 176 -13.81 9.44 -16.35
C LYS A 176 -13.15 9.17 -15.00
N VAL A 177 -12.05 9.87 -14.73
CA VAL A 177 -11.28 9.68 -13.50
C VAL A 177 -11.33 10.92 -12.64
N SER A 178 -11.61 10.75 -11.35
CA SER A 178 -11.42 11.79 -10.34
C SER A 178 -10.67 11.22 -9.13
N VAL A 179 -10.15 12.12 -8.31
CA VAL A 179 -9.37 11.77 -7.12
C VAL A 179 -9.95 12.53 -5.94
N THR A 180 -10.10 11.85 -4.82
CA THR A 180 -10.44 12.46 -3.54
C THR A 180 -9.56 11.85 -2.47
N ALA A 181 -9.11 12.66 -1.51
CA ALA A 181 -8.23 12.24 -0.44
C ALA A 181 -8.55 13.08 0.80
N ARG A 182 -8.00 12.69 1.95
CA ARG A 182 -8.04 13.53 3.15
C ARG A 182 -7.21 14.80 2.96
N ASP A 183 -7.57 15.84 3.70
CA ASP A 183 -6.97 17.18 3.59
C ASP A 183 -5.46 17.21 3.86
N ASP A 184 -4.97 16.28 4.69
CA ASP A 184 -3.57 16.16 5.08
C ASP A 184 -2.71 15.34 4.10
N VAL A 185 -3.30 14.82 3.02
CA VAL A 185 -2.58 14.11 1.95
C VAL A 185 -2.10 15.12 0.91
N PRO A 186 -0.78 15.29 0.70
CA PRO A 186 -0.26 16.18 -0.34
C PRO A 186 -0.66 15.74 -1.75
N PHE A 187 -0.55 16.65 -2.72
CA PHE A 187 -0.73 16.30 -4.13
C PHE A 187 0.20 15.16 -4.57
N PHE A 188 -0.32 14.25 -5.39
CA PHE A 188 0.44 13.15 -5.99
C PHE A 188 0.20 13.05 -7.50
N GLY A 189 1.27 12.75 -8.24
CA GLY A 189 1.22 12.59 -9.69
C GLY A 189 0.78 11.19 -10.15
N PRO A 190 0.61 10.97 -11.45
CA PRO A 190 0.57 11.98 -12.52
C PRO A 190 -0.64 12.93 -12.38
N PRO A 191 -0.55 14.18 -12.87
CA PRO A 191 -1.70 15.09 -12.90
C PRO A 191 -2.79 14.54 -13.83
N LEU A 192 -4.06 14.80 -13.49
CA LEU A 192 -5.17 14.44 -14.37
C LEU A 192 -5.12 15.28 -15.65
N PRO A 193 -5.43 14.70 -16.82
CA PRO A 193 -5.61 15.47 -18.04
C PRO A 193 -6.87 16.36 -17.94
N ASN A 194 -6.99 17.33 -18.85
CA ASN A 194 -8.17 18.16 -18.99
C ASN A 194 -8.74 18.01 -20.42
N PRO A 195 -9.87 17.31 -20.61
CA PRO A 195 -10.72 16.68 -19.59
C PRO A 195 -10.10 15.39 -19.01
N ALA A 196 -10.50 15.03 -17.78
CA ALA A 196 -10.01 13.85 -17.06
C ALA A 196 -10.67 12.53 -17.55
N ILE A 197 -10.60 12.29 -18.85
CA ILE A 197 -11.28 11.17 -19.53
C ILE A 197 -10.24 10.36 -20.31
N PHE A 198 -10.33 9.04 -20.18
CA PHE A 198 -9.40 8.08 -20.78
C PHE A 198 -10.14 7.06 -21.64
N LYS A 199 -9.47 6.53 -22.66
CA LYS A 199 -9.87 5.31 -23.36
C LYS A 199 -9.21 4.11 -22.68
N LYS A 200 -9.78 2.91 -22.83
CA LYS A 200 -9.08 1.67 -22.45
C LYS A 200 -7.80 1.54 -23.29
N SER A 201 -6.64 1.72 -22.66
CA SER A 201 -5.35 1.62 -23.34
C SER A 201 -4.22 1.32 -22.34
N ALA A 202 -3.06 0.90 -22.85
CA ALA A 202 -1.89 0.66 -22.01
C ALA A 202 -1.46 1.92 -21.25
N GLU A 203 -1.58 3.09 -21.87
CA GLU A 203 -1.24 4.39 -21.28
C GLU A 203 -2.18 4.74 -20.13
N PHE A 204 -3.48 4.45 -20.26
CA PHE A 204 -4.41 4.65 -19.14
C PHE A 204 -4.11 3.67 -17.98
N ARG A 205 -3.78 2.42 -18.29
CA ARG A 205 -3.41 1.43 -17.28
C ARG A 205 -2.18 1.88 -16.50
N GLU A 206 -1.15 2.31 -17.23
CA GLU A 206 0.08 2.85 -16.67
C GLU A 206 -0.20 4.09 -15.81
N PHE A 207 -1.00 5.04 -16.31
CA PHE A 207 -1.44 6.20 -15.56
C PHE A 207 -2.08 5.79 -14.22
N LEU A 208 -3.03 4.86 -14.25
CA LEU A 208 -3.78 4.42 -13.08
C LEU A 208 -2.87 3.75 -12.04
N LEU A 209 -2.03 2.81 -12.45
CA LEU A 209 -1.11 2.10 -11.54
C LEU A 209 -0.08 3.05 -10.91
N VAL A 210 0.51 3.96 -11.71
CA VAL A 210 1.42 4.97 -11.17
C VAL A 210 0.69 5.92 -10.22
N LYS A 211 -0.54 6.32 -10.54
CA LYS A 211 -1.36 7.19 -9.69
C LYS A 211 -1.66 6.56 -8.33
N LEU A 212 -1.97 5.26 -8.29
CA LEU A 212 -2.23 4.53 -7.04
C LEU A 212 -0.97 4.42 -6.16
N ILE A 213 0.16 4.05 -6.76
CA ILE A 213 1.44 3.96 -6.04
C ILE A 213 1.84 5.32 -5.47
N ASN A 214 1.74 6.39 -6.27
CA ASN A 214 2.06 7.73 -5.81
C ASN A 214 1.06 8.26 -4.78
N ALA A 215 -0.21 7.84 -4.85
CA ALA A 215 -1.19 8.13 -3.81
C ALA A 215 -0.73 7.55 -2.47
N GLU A 216 -0.31 6.28 -2.44
CA GLU A 216 0.17 5.63 -1.22
C GLU A 216 1.43 6.31 -0.68
N TYR A 217 2.40 6.61 -1.54
CA TYR A 217 3.59 7.39 -1.14
C TYR A 217 3.24 8.76 -0.55
N SER A 218 2.22 9.43 -1.09
CA SER A 218 1.76 10.71 -0.56
C SER A 218 1.03 10.55 0.77
N CYS A 219 0.25 9.48 0.92
CA CYS A 219 -0.44 9.17 2.17
C CYS A 219 0.54 8.94 3.33
N TYR A 220 1.75 8.41 3.11
CA TYR A 220 2.75 8.32 4.18
C TYR A 220 3.17 9.68 4.77
N ARG A 221 2.98 10.77 4.02
CA ARG A 221 3.24 12.14 4.51
C ARG A 221 2.08 12.74 5.32
N ALA A 222 0.92 12.07 5.35
CA ALA A 222 -0.20 12.45 6.19
C ALA A 222 0.18 12.28 7.67
N GLU A 223 -0.37 13.12 8.56
CA GLU A 223 0.10 13.25 9.94
C GLU A 223 0.12 11.91 10.70
N LYS A 224 -0.93 11.10 10.50
CA LYS A 224 -1.11 9.80 11.15
C LYS A 224 -0.02 8.81 10.76
N PHE A 225 0.33 8.75 9.47
CA PHE A 225 1.33 7.81 8.97
C PHE A 225 2.75 8.32 9.21
N ALA A 226 2.99 9.62 9.06
CA ALA A 226 4.30 10.22 9.31
C ALA A 226 4.77 9.98 10.75
N LYS A 227 3.89 10.14 11.75
CA LYS A 227 4.22 9.83 13.16
C LYS A 227 4.56 8.36 13.40
N LEU A 228 3.87 7.46 12.71
CA LEU A 228 4.13 6.02 12.81
C LEU A 228 5.46 5.63 12.16
N GLU A 229 5.75 6.22 11.00
CA GLU A 229 7.01 6.07 10.27
C GLU A 229 8.19 6.62 11.07
N GLU A 230 8.08 7.83 11.63
CA GLU A 230 9.13 8.45 12.45
C GLU A 230 9.49 7.60 13.68
N ARG A 231 8.48 7.05 14.36
CA ARG A 231 8.69 6.13 15.49
C ARG A 231 9.41 4.85 15.06
N THR A 232 9.00 4.28 13.93
CA THR A 232 9.61 3.04 13.40
C THR A 232 11.06 3.28 12.98
N ARG A 233 11.30 4.37 12.25
CA ARG A 233 12.64 4.80 11.83
C ARG A 233 13.55 5.05 13.03
N SER A 234 13.05 5.73 14.06
CA SER A 234 13.83 6.01 15.28
C SER A 234 14.24 4.72 16.00
N ALA A 235 13.32 3.79 16.19
CA ALA A 235 13.61 2.50 16.83
C ALA A 235 14.60 1.65 16.01
N LEU A 236 14.45 1.62 14.68
CA LEU A 236 15.38 0.90 13.80
C LEU A 236 16.77 1.53 13.80
N LEU A 237 16.85 2.85 13.85
CA LEU A 237 18.12 3.58 13.89
C LEU A 237 18.85 3.36 15.21
N GLU A 238 18.13 3.36 16.33
CA GLU A 238 18.67 3.05 17.66
C GLU A 238 19.25 1.62 17.69
N SER A 239 18.49 0.63 17.21
CA SER A 239 18.97 -0.75 17.11
C SER A 239 20.20 -0.88 16.19
N LEU A 240 20.22 -0.19 15.05
CA LEU A 240 21.38 -0.16 14.16
C LEU A 240 22.60 0.44 14.87
N PHE A 241 22.40 1.56 15.57
CA PHE A 241 23.47 2.26 16.28
C PHE A 241 24.10 1.36 17.35
N GLU A 242 23.29 0.74 18.21
CA GLU A 242 23.75 -0.17 19.25
C GLU A 242 24.56 -1.34 18.67
N GLU A 243 24.05 -1.96 17.60
CA GLU A 243 24.71 -3.07 16.93
C GLU A 243 26.06 -2.68 16.32
N LEU A 244 26.12 -1.54 15.63
CA LEU A 244 27.37 -1.03 15.05
C LEU A 244 28.39 -0.64 16.12
N GLN A 245 27.94 -0.03 17.21
CA GLN A 245 28.80 0.37 18.32
C GLN A 245 29.38 -0.86 19.03
N LEU A 246 28.53 -1.82 19.37
CA LEU A 246 28.90 -3.06 20.04
C LEU A 246 29.94 -3.84 19.22
N ARG A 247 29.67 -4.07 17.93
CA ARG A 247 30.59 -4.82 17.06
C ARG A 247 31.87 -4.07 16.77
N SER A 248 31.84 -2.74 16.65
CA SER A 248 33.06 -1.94 16.46
C SER A 248 33.95 -1.95 17.71
N ARG A 249 33.36 -1.94 18.92
CA ARG A 249 34.10 -2.10 20.19
C ARG A 249 34.75 -3.47 20.30
N SER A 250 34.01 -4.52 19.94
CA SER A 250 34.53 -5.90 19.91
C SER A 250 35.75 -6.02 18.98
N MET A 251 35.72 -5.37 17.81
CA MET A 251 36.86 -5.33 16.88
C MET A 251 38.09 -4.63 17.44
N MET A 252 37.93 -3.71 18.39
CA MET A 252 39.04 -3.05 19.10
C MET A 252 39.53 -3.84 20.33
N GLY A 253 38.98 -5.04 20.58
CA GLY A 253 39.33 -5.84 21.76
C GLY A 253 38.82 -5.26 23.08
N LEU A 254 37.85 -4.34 23.03
CA LEU A 254 37.22 -3.79 24.24
C LEU A 254 36.19 -4.79 24.78
N PRO A 255 36.12 -5.01 26.11
CA PRO A 255 35.15 -5.92 26.69
C PRO A 255 33.72 -5.44 26.40
N VAL A 256 32.90 -6.42 26.01
CA VAL A 256 31.45 -6.34 25.89
C VAL A 256 30.90 -6.57 27.30
N GLY A 257 30.03 -5.70 27.82
CA GLY A 257 29.47 -5.85 29.17
C GLY A 257 28.70 -7.17 29.31
N GLU A 258 28.59 -7.72 30.52
CA GLU A 258 27.83 -8.97 30.71
C GLU A 258 26.34 -8.83 30.36
N ASP A 259 25.80 -7.61 30.39
CA ASP A 259 24.44 -7.24 29.93
C ASP A 259 24.34 -7.06 28.40
N ASP A 260 25.46 -6.95 27.68
CA ASP A 260 25.53 -6.76 26.21
C ASP A 260 25.64 -8.10 25.45
N LYS A 261 25.51 -9.24 26.16
CA LYS A 261 25.45 -10.57 25.52
C LYS A 261 24.10 -10.75 24.82
N ILE A 262 23.98 -10.15 23.64
CA ILE A 262 22.98 -10.57 22.65
C ILE A 262 23.22 -12.07 22.41
N GLU A 263 22.18 -12.89 22.65
CA GLU A 263 22.22 -14.33 22.45
C GLU A 263 22.93 -14.67 21.15
N ASN A 264 23.91 -15.59 21.22
CA ASN A 264 24.55 -16.23 20.06
C ASN A 264 23.53 -17.15 19.33
N GLY A 265 22.38 -16.61 18.96
CA GLY A 265 21.37 -17.20 18.11
C GLY A 265 21.22 -16.31 16.87
N SER A 266 21.81 -16.76 15.77
CA SER A 266 21.55 -16.34 14.39
C SER A 266 20.32 -15.44 14.16
N GLY A 267 20.55 -14.19 13.74
CA GLY A 267 19.54 -13.29 13.18
C GLY A 267 19.43 -11.96 13.92
N GLY A 268 20.28 -10.99 13.56
CA GLY A 268 20.06 -9.61 14.02
C GLY A 268 18.69 -9.11 13.57
N PHE A 269 18.02 -8.26 14.36
CA PHE A 269 16.67 -7.76 14.06
C PHE A 269 16.52 -7.21 12.63
N LEU A 270 17.57 -6.59 12.08
CA LEU A 270 17.64 -6.08 10.71
C LEU A 270 17.88 -7.16 9.64
N GLU A 271 18.46 -8.31 9.98
CA GLU A 271 18.64 -9.45 9.05
C GLU A 271 17.31 -10.14 8.73
N ASN A 272 16.26 -9.90 9.51
CA ASN A 272 14.93 -10.47 9.33
C ASN A 272 14.04 -9.74 8.31
N PHE A 273 14.51 -8.64 7.70
CA PHE A 273 13.75 -7.86 6.72
C PHE A 273 13.91 -8.34 5.26
N LYS A 274 14.32 -9.60 5.04
CA LYS A 274 14.41 -10.21 3.70
C LYS A 274 13.09 -10.81 3.22
#